data_AF-A0A8S2RCL7-F1
#
_entry.id   AF-A0A8S2RCL7-F1
#
_cell.length_a   1.000
_cell.length_b   1.000
_cell.length_c   1.000
_cell.angle_alpha   90.00
_cell.angle_beta   90.00
_cell.angle_gamma   90.00
#
_symmetry.space_group_name_H-M   'P 1'
#
loop_
_entity.id
_entity.type
_entity.pdbx_description
1 polymer ?
#
loop_
_entity_poly.entity_id
_entity_poly.type
_entity_poly.pdbx_seq_one_letter_code
_entity_poly.pdbx_strand_id
1 'polypeptide(L)' 'DGSVGKLLVKLHRHACRPAHIHFRIHVPESIYDDLITALYIRGDPYESNDAVFGVKQIVLLSMLKK' A
#
# COMPACT_ATOMS: atom_id res chain seq x y z
N ASP A 1 -9.97 -9.87 13.46
CA ASP A 1 -10.12 -11.17 14.18
C ASP A 1 -10.23 -12.40 13.26
N GLY A 2 -9.77 -12.34 12.00
CA GLY A 2 -9.74 -13.49 11.08
C GLY A 2 -8.53 -14.43 11.24
N SER A 3 -8.50 -15.52 10.45
CA SER A 3 -7.42 -16.52 10.43
C SER A 3 -6.04 -15.90 10.19
N VAL A 4 -5.94 -15.00 9.21
CA VAL A 4 -4.71 -14.24 8.92
C VAL A 4 -4.29 -13.37 10.11
N GLY A 5 -5.22 -12.68 10.75
CA GLY A 5 -4.94 -11.88 11.94
C GLY A 5 -4.40 -12.73 13.09
N LYS A 6 -5.02 -13.89 13.35
CA LYS A 6 -4.55 -14.85 14.36
C LYS A 6 -3.15 -15.39 14.04
N LEU A 7 -2.83 -15.65 12.78
CA LEU A 7 -1.50 -16.04 12.34
C LEU A 7 -0.48 -14.92 12.58
N LEU A 8 -0.80 -13.67 12.22
CA LEU A 8 0.10 -12.53 12.43
C LEU A 8 0.44 -12.35 13.92
N VAL A 9 -0.55 -12.48 14.82
CA VAL A 9 -0.31 -12.42 16.28
C VAL A 9 0.65 -13.53 16.73
N LYS A 10 0.46 -14.78 16.27
CA LYS A 10 1.38 -15.89 16.60
C LYS A 10 2.80 -15.66 16.10
N LEU A 11 2.95 -14.96 14.99
CA LEU A 11 4.24 -14.59 14.41
C LEU A 11 4.81 -13.27 14.96
N HIS A 12 4.17 -12.66 15.97
CA HIS A 12 4.56 -11.37 16.53
C HIS A 12 4.63 -10.25 15.47
N ARG A 13 3.73 -10.29 14.48
CA ARG A 13 3.60 -9.29 13.41
C ARG A 13 2.34 -8.43 13.60
N HIS A 14 2.41 -7.15 13.26
CA HIS A 14 1.23 -6.29 13.20
C HIS A 14 0.47 -6.46 11.88
N ALA A 15 -0.79 -6.02 11.87
CA ALA A 15 -1.65 -6.01 10.69
C ALA A 15 -1.79 -4.62 10.03
N CYS A 16 -1.10 -3.61 10.56
CA CYS A 16 -1.18 -2.23 10.09
C CYS A 16 -0.55 -2.04 8.69
N ARG A 17 -1.15 -1.12 7.93
CA ARG A 17 -0.66 -0.68 6.62
C ARG A 17 -0.53 0.84 6.63
N PRO A 18 0.46 1.42 5.94
CA PRO A 18 0.56 2.86 5.81
C PRO A 18 -0.63 3.46 5.07
N ALA A 19 -0.96 4.72 5.32
CA ALA A 19 -2.02 5.41 4.59
C ALA A 19 -1.73 5.41 3.08
N HIS A 20 -2.71 4.97 2.29
CA HIS A 20 -2.58 4.85 0.84
C HIS A 20 -3.91 5.02 0.10
N ILE A 21 -3.82 5.34 -1.18
CA ILE A 21 -4.96 5.45 -2.10
C ILE A 21 -4.77 4.44 -3.23
N HIS A 22 -5.80 3.64 -3.48
CA HIS A 22 -5.81 2.66 -4.57
C HIS A 22 -6.18 3.30 -5.90
N PHE A 23 -5.47 2.90 -6.96
CA PHE A 23 -5.76 3.27 -8.34
C PHE A 23 -5.85 2.02 -9.21
N ARG A 24 -6.88 1.98 -10.04
CA ARG A 24 -6.93 1.16 -11.24
C ARG A 24 -7.02 2.12 -12.43
N ILE A 25 -5.99 2.12 -13.26
CA ILE A 25 -5.93 2.94 -14.46
C ILE A 25 -6.17 2.00 -15.64
N HIS A 26 -7.26 2.27 -16.36
CA HIS A 26 -7.69 1.50 -17.53
C HIS A 26 -7.97 2.48 -18.67
N VAL A 27 -7.47 2.17 -19.86
CA VAL A 27 -7.79 2.91 -21.09
C VAL A 27 -8.51 1.95 -22.02
N PRO A 28 -9.82 2.15 -22.25
CA PRO A 28 -10.58 1.31 -23.18
C PRO A 28 -9.95 1.30 -24.56
N GLU A 29 -9.97 0.13 -25.20
CA GLU A 29 -9.50 -0.07 -26.58
C GLU A 29 -8.02 0.33 -26.82
N SER A 30 -7.19 0.34 -25.76
CA SER A 30 -5.76 0.64 -25.87
C SER A 30 -4.88 -0.61 -25.99
N ILE A 31 -3.65 -0.42 -26.47
CA ILE A 31 -2.61 -1.47 -26.48
C ILE A 31 -1.93 -1.67 -25.12
N TYR A 32 -2.25 -0.84 -24.12
CA TYR A 32 -1.61 -0.85 -22.81
C TYR A 32 -2.37 -1.75 -21.84
N ASP A 33 -1.61 -2.38 -20.94
CA ASP A 33 -2.16 -3.17 -19.84
C ASP A 33 -2.76 -2.27 -18.75
N ASP A 34 -3.77 -2.81 -18.05
CA ASP A 34 -4.33 -2.19 -16.84
C ASP A 34 -3.24 -2.00 -15.78
N LEU A 35 -3.13 -0.78 -15.25
CA LEU A 35 -2.25 -0.50 -14.12
C LEU A 35 -3.03 -0.53 -12.81
N ILE A 36 -2.77 -1.54 -11.99
CA ILE A 36 -3.18 -1.59 -10.59
C ILE A 36 -2.03 -1.08 -9.73
N THR A 37 -2.24 0.01 -9.01
CA THR A 37 -1.23 0.61 -8.15
C THR A 37 -1.85 1.26 -6.91
N ALA A 38 -1.02 1.66 -5.96
CA ALA A 38 -1.43 2.47 -4.83
C ALA A 38 -0.35 3.51 -4.53
N LEU A 39 -0.78 4.71 -4.13
CA LEU A 39 0.12 5.78 -3.72
C LEU A 39 0.17 5.86 -2.20
N TYR A 40 1.38 5.99 -1.65
CA TYR A 40 1.66 5.97 -0.22
C TYR A 40 2.17 7.32 0.26
N ILE A 41 1.86 7.69 1.50
CA ILE A 41 2.31 8.95 2.10
C ILE A 41 3.68 8.76 2.76
N ARG A 42 4.64 9.62 2.39
CA ARG A 42 5.97 9.65 3.00
C ARG A 42 5.89 10.07 4.45
N GLY A 43 6.58 9.34 5.32
CA GLY A 43 6.64 9.57 6.76
C GLY A 43 5.49 8.91 7.55
N ASP A 44 4.68 8.08 6.91
CA ASP A 44 3.70 7.25 7.63
C ASP A 44 4.43 6.27 8.58
N PRO A 45 3.94 6.06 9.82
CA PRO A 45 4.55 5.15 10.78
C PRO A 45 4.78 3.71 10.28
N TYR A 46 4.00 3.27 9.28
CA TYR A 46 4.08 1.93 8.72
C TYR A 46 4.69 1.87 7.31
N GLU A 47 5.28 2.97 6.82
CA GLU A 47 5.90 3.04 5.48
C GLU A 47 6.97 1.95 5.28
N SER A 48 7.83 1.76 6.28
CA SER A 48 8.96 0.83 6.20
C SER A 48 8.63 -0.61 6.61
N ASN A 49 7.41 -0.86 7.12
CA ASN A 49 7.01 -2.16 7.66
C ASN A 49 5.57 -2.58 7.29
N ASP A 50 5.04 -2.15 6.14
CA ASP A 50 3.71 -2.54 5.65
C ASP A 50 3.45 -4.05 5.80
N ALA A 51 2.34 -4.42 6.45
CA ALA A 51 2.01 -5.81 6.74
C ALA A 51 1.95 -6.70 5.49
N VAL A 52 1.68 -6.12 4.32
CA VAL A 52 1.58 -6.82 3.02
C VAL A 52 2.69 -6.47 2.03
N PHE A 53 3.71 -5.72 2.45
CA PHE A 53 4.88 -5.39 1.61
C PHE A 53 4.54 -4.62 0.31
N GLY A 54 3.53 -3.76 0.32
CA GLY A 54 3.07 -3.04 -0.87
C GLY A 54 3.87 -1.78 -1.24
N VAL A 55 4.66 -1.23 -0.31
CA VAL A 55 5.40 0.03 -0.50
C VAL A 55 6.60 -0.15 -1.43
N LYS A 56 6.72 0.73 -2.43
CA LYS A 56 7.90 0.86 -3.29
C LYS A 56 8.29 2.35 -3.39
N GLN A 57 9.57 2.64 -3.61
CA GLN A 57 10.06 4.03 -3.68
C GLN A 57 9.33 4.88 -4.73
N ILE A 58 8.98 4.29 -5.88
CA ILE A 58 8.32 4.98 -7.00
C ILE A 58 6.86 5.40 -6.72
N VAL A 59 6.23 4.85 -5.69
CA VAL A 59 4.83 5.15 -5.33
C VAL A 59 4.71 5.90 -4.00
N LEU A 60 5.82 6.46 -3.51
CA LEU A 60 5.88 7.19 -2.25
C LEU A 60 5.90 8.70 -2.48
N LEU A 61 4.94 9.42 -1.89
CA LEU A 61 4.71 10.84 -2.16
C LEU A 61 4.90 11.71 -0.92
N SER A 62 5.50 12.88 -1.11
CA SER A 62 5.58 13.92 -0.08
C SER A 62 4.37 14.85 -0.20
N MET A 63 3.63 15.03 0.88
CA MET A 63 2.52 15.99 0.93
C MET A 63 3.07 17.40 1.16
N LEU A 64 2.63 18.34 0.32
CA LEU A 64 2.88 19.76 0.55
C LEU A 64 1.90 20.26 1.62
N LYS A 65 2.44 20.89 2.67
CA LYS A 65 1.61 21.64 3.61
C LYS A 65 1.20 22.94 2.93
N LYS A 66 -0.10 23.22 2.92
CA LYS A 66 -0.63 24.54 2.54
C LYS A 66 -0.35 25.57 3.62
#